data_AF-A0A7Y5SQL7-F1
#
_entry.id   AF-A0A7Y5SQL7-F1
#
_cell.length_a   1.000
_cell.length_b   1.000
_cell.length_c   1.000
_cell.angle_alpha   90.00
_cell.angle_beta   90.00
_cell.angle_gamma   90.00
#
_symmetry.space_group_name_H-M   'P 1'
#
loop_
_entity.id
_entity.type
_entity.pdbx_description
1 polymer ?
#
loop_
_entity_poly.entity_id
_entity_poly.type
_entity_poly.pdbx_seq_one_letter_code
_entity_poly.pdbx_strand_id
1 'polypeptide(L)'
;MTRLLREMLAAQDRQNELLEELVNQLSATQRQRANELGQWKQANPHLAKSCRKAAEALSKVQTEYLANLTEEINENYEGLIDGEFLLNEFVDRFGPRLAHLNGLLQVLSQLSSASTPASTPNTP
;
A
#
# COMPACT_ATOMS: atom_id res chain seq x y z
N MET A 1 -23.00 -27.35 34.75
CA MET A 1 -21.86 -27.38 33.80
C MET A 1 -22.32 -27.40 32.34
N THR A 2 -23.13 -28.38 31.91
CA THR A 2 -23.54 -28.56 30.50
C THR A 2 -24.39 -27.43 29.92
N ARG A 3 -25.26 -26.79 30.72
CA ARG A 3 -26.06 -25.63 30.26
C ARG A 3 -25.18 -24.44 29.89
N LEU A 4 -24.24 -24.08 30.77
CA LEU A 4 -23.32 -22.97 30.54
C LEU A 4 -22.43 -23.21 29.31
N LEU A 5 -21.96 -24.45 29.11
CA LEU A 5 -21.21 -24.81 27.90
C LEU A 5 -22.04 -24.64 26.61
N ARG A 6 -23.32 -24.98 26.63
CA ARG A 6 -24.22 -24.77 25.47
C ARG A 6 -24.51 -23.29 25.22
N GLU A 7 -24.71 -22.51 26.27
CA GLU A 7 -24.91 -21.06 26.16
C GLU A 7 -23.65 -20.37 25.63
N MET A 8 -22.46 -20.80 26.07
CA MET A 8 -21.19 -20.30 25.51
C MET A 8 -20.99 -20.72 24.06
N LEU A 9 -21.32 -21.96 23.68
CA LEU A 9 -21.25 -22.42 22.29
C LEU A 9 -22.17 -21.56 21.39
N ALA A 10 -23.42 -21.35 21.80
CA ALA A 10 -24.37 -20.52 21.06
C ALA A 10 -23.91 -19.06 20.93
N ALA A 11 -23.27 -18.51 21.97
CA ALA A 11 -22.67 -17.18 21.91
C ALA A 11 -21.47 -17.13 20.95
N GLN A 12 -20.65 -18.18 20.90
CA GLN A 12 -19.51 -18.29 20.01
C GLN A 12 -19.94 -18.43 18.55
N ASP A 13 -20.98 -19.23 18.26
CA ASP A 13 -21.54 -19.36 16.91
C ASP A 13 -22.02 -18.01 16.39
N ARG A 14 -22.77 -17.26 17.21
CA ARG A 14 -23.21 -15.91 16.87
C ARG A 14 -22.03 -14.94 16.69
N GLN A 15 -20.97 -15.07 17.49
CA GLN A 15 -19.76 -14.27 17.33
C GLN A 15 -19.08 -14.55 15.99
N ASN A 16 -18.99 -15.81 15.58
CA ASN A 16 -18.42 -16.20 14.29
C ASN A 16 -19.23 -15.63 13.12
N GLU A 17 -20.56 -15.71 13.17
CA GLU A 17 -21.44 -15.11 12.15
C GLU A 17 -21.20 -13.59 12.01
N LEU A 18 -21.11 -12.87 13.13
CA LEU A 18 -20.84 -11.43 13.12
C LEU A 18 -19.43 -11.11 12.60
N LEU A 19 -18.44 -11.94 12.90
CA LEU A 19 -17.08 -11.79 12.37
C LEU A 19 -17.04 -12.03 10.87
N GLU A 20 -17.77 -13.03 10.36
CA GLU A 20 -17.91 -13.28 8.93
C GLU A 20 -18.58 -12.11 8.21
N GLU A 21 -19.66 -11.56 8.79
CA GLU A 21 -20.31 -10.37 8.25
C GLU A 21 -19.37 -9.17 8.22
N LEU A 22 -18.63 -8.93 9.30
CA LEU A 22 -17.64 -7.85 9.38
C LEU A 22 -16.55 -8.00 8.32
N VAL A 23 -15.99 -9.21 8.16
CA VAL A 23 -15.00 -9.49 7.10
C VAL A 23 -15.59 -9.23 5.73
N ASN A 24 -16.84 -9.63 5.49
CA ASN A 24 -17.52 -9.40 4.21
C ASN A 24 -17.71 -7.90 3.93
N GLN A 25 -18.10 -7.11 4.92
CA GLN A 25 -18.27 -5.66 4.80
C GLN A 25 -16.93 -4.95 4.56
N LEU A 26 -15.89 -5.30 5.34
CA LEU A 26 -14.55 -4.74 5.17
C LEU A 26 -13.95 -5.07 3.79
N SER A 27 -14.22 -6.28 3.29
CA SER A 27 -13.76 -6.74 1.99
C SER A 27 -14.59 -6.19 0.82
N ALA A 28 -15.86 -5.81 1.04
CA ALA A 28 -16.77 -5.34 0.00
C ALA A 28 -16.24 -4.08 -0.70
N THR A 29 -15.84 -3.07 0.08
CA THR A 29 -15.29 -1.81 -0.44
C THR A 29 -13.98 -2.02 -1.21
N GLN A 30 -13.13 -2.97 -0.77
CA GLN A 30 -11.90 -3.32 -1.48
C GLN A 30 -12.20 -4.01 -2.81
N ARG A 31 -13.13 -4.97 -2.83
CA ARG A 31 -13.57 -5.67 -4.04
C ARG A 31 -14.21 -4.72 -5.05
N GLN A 32 -15.07 -3.80 -4.59
CA GLN A 32 -15.69 -2.79 -5.46
C GLN A 32 -14.63 -1.91 -6.13
N ARG A 33 -13.70 -1.34 -5.36
CA ARG A 33 -12.61 -0.51 -5.91
C ARG A 33 -11.73 -1.29 -6.90
N ALA A 34 -11.44 -2.57 -6.60
CA ALA A 34 -10.68 -3.42 -7.50
C ALA A 34 -11.42 -3.65 -8.83
N ASN A 35 -12.74 -3.84 -8.79
CA ASN A 35 -13.58 -4.00 -9.98
C ASN A 35 -13.65 -2.72 -10.82
N GLU A 36 -13.89 -1.57 -10.19
CA GLU A 36 -13.92 -0.26 -10.87
C GLU A 36 -12.58 0.04 -11.55
N LEU A 37 -11.47 -0.19 -10.85
CA LEU A 37 -10.13 -0.04 -11.40
C LEU A 37 -9.86 -1.01 -12.55
N GLY A 38 -10.34 -2.25 -12.45
CA GLY A 38 -10.26 -3.25 -13.52
C GLY A 38 -11.01 -2.81 -14.78
N GLN A 39 -12.25 -2.32 -14.62
CA GLN A 39 -13.05 -1.77 -15.73
C GLN A 39 -12.38 -0.55 -16.35
N TRP A 40 -11.87 0.37 -15.52
CA TRP A 40 -11.13 1.54 -15.99
C TRP A 40 -9.90 1.16 -16.82
N LYS A 41 -9.15 0.12 -16.40
CA LYS A 41 -7.97 -0.38 -17.15
C LYS A 41 -8.35 -0.96 -18.50
N GLN A 42 -9.45 -1.71 -18.57
CA GLN A 42 -9.97 -2.25 -19.84
C GLN A 42 -10.40 -1.13 -20.79
N ALA A 43 -10.98 -0.05 -20.25
CA ALA A 43 -11.33 1.13 -21.03
C ALA A 43 -10.12 2.00 -21.44
N ASN A 44 -9.00 1.93 -20.69
CA ASN A 44 -7.82 2.78 -20.88
C ASN A 44 -6.50 1.99 -21.00
N PRO A 45 -6.38 1.01 -21.94
CA PRO A 45 -5.25 0.08 -21.96
C PRO A 45 -3.90 0.76 -22.29
N HIS A 46 -3.91 1.76 -23.18
CA HIS A 46 -2.70 2.53 -23.51
C HIS A 46 -2.21 3.35 -22.31
N LEU A 47 -3.11 3.99 -21.58
CA LEU A 47 -2.77 4.78 -20.41
C LEU A 47 -2.23 3.90 -19.28
N ALA A 48 -2.86 2.75 -19.01
CA ALA A 48 -2.36 1.78 -18.02
C ALA A 48 -0.92 1.32 -18.35
N LYS A 49 -0.62 1.04 -19.62
CA LYS A 49 0.75 0.71 -20.07
C LYS A 49 1.72 1.88 -19.89
N SER A 50 1.29 3.11 -20.16
CA SER A 50 2.10 4.30 -19.92
C SER A 50 2.35 4.53 -18.43
N CYS A 51 1.36 4.33 -17.56
CA CYS A 51 1.52 4.37 -16.11
C CYS A 51 2.53 3.33 -15.63
N ARG A 52 2.56 2.13 -16.22
CA ARG A 52 3.56 1.11 -15.91
C ARG A 52 4.97 1.59 -16.19
N LYS A 53 5.21 2.11 -17.40
CA LYS A 53 6.51 2.64 -17.80
C LYS A 53 6.94 3.82 -16.93
N ALA A 54 5.99 4.70 -16.60
CA ALA A 54 6.24 5.83 -15.71
C ALA A 54 6.60 5.37 -14.29
N ALA A 55 5.90 4.37 -13.74
CA ALA A 55 6.22 3.79 -12.44
C ALA A 55 7.62 3.16 -12.43
N GLU A 56 7.98 2.40 -13.47
CA GLU A 56 9.33 1.81 -13.61
C GLU A 56 10.42 2.87 -13.67
N ALA A 57 10.20 3.95 -14.44
CA ALA A 57 11.15 5.07 -14.52
C ALA A 57 11.25 5.83 -13.19
N LEU A 58 10.12 6.14 -12.55
CA LEU A 58 10.08 6.87 -11.29
C LEU A 58 10.66 6.06 -10.13
N SER A 59 10.50 4.74 -10.15
CA SER A 59 11.14 3.84 -9.18
C SER A 59 12.67 3.94 -9.25
N LYS A 60 13.25 4.02 -10.45
CA LYS A 60 14.70 4.24 -10.60
C LYS A 60 15.12 5.60 -10.04
N VAL A 61 14.36 6.65 -10.34
CA VAL A 61 14.61 7.99 -9.77
C VAL A 61 14.54 7.97 -8.25
N GLN A 62 13.56 7.27 -7.67
CA GLN A 62 13.43 7.10 -6.22
C GLN A 62 14.63 6.36 -5.62
N THR A 63 15.14 5.32 -6.28
CA THR A 63 16.34 4.60 -5.83
C THR A 63 17.56 5.51 -5.80
N GLU A 64 17.83 6.27 -6.86
CA GLU A 64 18.93 7.25 -6.90
C GLU A 64 18.76 8.32 -5.82
N TYR A 65 17.53 8.80 -5.63
CA TYR A 65 17.22 9.78 -4.59
C TYR A 65 17.53 9.24 -3.18
N LEU A 66 17.18 7.98 -2.91
CA LEU A 66 17.48 7.31 -1.63
C LEU A 66 18.98 7.09 -1.45
N ALA A 67 19.73 6.82 -2.53
CA ALA A 67 21.19 6.71 -2.47
C ALA A 67 21.80 8.05 -2.02
N ASN A 68 21.45 9.15 -2.69
CA ASN A 68 21.94 10.50 -2.35
C ASN A 68 21.53 10.91 -0.92
N LEU A 69 20.30 10.60 -0.52
CA LEU A 69 19.82 10.88 0.84
C LEU A 69 20.65 10.12 1.88
N THR A 70 20.97 8.86 1.60
CA THR A 70 21.74 7.99 2.49
C THR A 70 23.19 8.45 2.59
N GLU A 71 23.78 8.88 1.48
CA GLU A 71 25.12 9.48 1.44
C GLU A 71 25.18 10.74 2.32
N GLU A 72 24.24 11.69 2.14
CA GLU A 72 24.19 12.92 2.92
C GLU A 72 24.09 12.65 4.43
N ILE A 73 23.27 11.66 4.84
CA ILE A 73 23.16 11.25 6.25
C ILE A 73 24.49 10.73 6.76
N ASN A 74 25.17 9.85 6.01
CA ASN A 74 26.41 9.23 6.45
C ASN A 74 27.55 10.25 6.55
N GLU A 75 27.60 11.23 5.65
CA GLU A 75 28.62 12.28 5.66
C GLU A 75 28.40 13.32 6.75
N ASN A 76 27.14 13.60 7.12
CA ASN A 76 26.79 14.67 8.06
C ASN A 76 26.22 14.17 9.40
N TYR A 77 26.35 12.87 9.69
CA TYR A 77 25.69 12.21 10.84
C TYR A 77 25.90 12.93 12.18
N GLU A 78 27.14 13.31 12.50
CA GLU A 78 27.46 14.00 13.76
C GLU A 78 26.76 15.36 13.83
N GLY A 79 26.76 16.13 12.74
CA GLY A 79 26.08 17.43 12.67
C GLY A 79 24.56 17.34 12.73
N LEU A 80 23.97 16.26 12.20
CA LEU A 80 22.53 16.00 12.29
C LEU A 80 22.08 15.60 13.70
N ILE A 81 22.94 14.94 14.47
CA ILE A 81 22.66 14.60 15.88
C ILE A 81 22.78 15.83 16.77
N ASP A 82 23.84 16.62 16.60
CA ASP A 82 24.17 17.70 17.51
C ASP A 82 23.41 19.01 17.19
N GLY A 83 22.90 19.16 15.95
CA GLY A 83 22.34 20.40 15.44
C GLY A 83 20.88 20.29 14.97
N GLU A 84 19.94 20.81 15.76
CA GLU A 84 18.51 20.89 15.40
C GLU A 84 18.28 21.66 14.09
N PHE A 85 19.08 22.70 13.82
CA PHE A 85 19.01 23.45 12.58
C PHE A 85 19.35 22.58 11.36
N LEU A 86 20.46 21.83 11.41
CA LEU A 86 20.91 20.96 10.31
C LEU A 86 19.91 19.82 10.08
N LEU A 87 19.35 19.26 11.16
CA LEU A 87 18.28 18.26 11.05
C LEU A 87 17.03 18.84 10.38
N ASN A 88 16.59 20.02 10.77
CA ASN A 88 15.43 20.67 10.15
C ASN A 88 15.67 21.00 8.68
N GLU A 89 16.84 21.54 8.33
CA GLU A 89 17.20 21.80 6.94
C GLU A 89 17.25 20.51 6.11
N PHE A 90 17.80 19.43 6.66
CA PHE A 90 17.80 18.12 6.03
C PHE A 90 16.37 17.61 5.79
N VAL A 91 15.51 17.66 6.81
CA VAL A 91 14.11 17.24 6.71
C VAL A 91 13.34 18.09 5.70
N ASP A 92 13.54 19.41 5.68
CA ASP A 92 12.88 20.31 4.73
C ASP A 92 13.35 20.08 3.28
N ARG A 93 14.64 19.79 3.10
CA ARG A 93 15.22 19.50 1.77
C ARG A 93 14.76 18.14 1.24
N PHE A 94 14.72 17.11 2.09
CA PHE A 94 14.52 15.72 1.65
C PHE A 94 13.11 15.16 1.90
N GLY A 95 12.48 15.53 3.01
CA GLY A 95 11.20 14.98 3.48
C GLY A 95 10.04 15.15 2.48
N PRO A 96 9.70 16.40 2.06
CA PRO A 96 8.58 16.64 1.16
C PRO A 96 8.73 15.90 -0.18
N ARG A 97 9.94 15.88 -0.74
CA ARG A 97 10.23 15.20 -2.00
C ARG A 97 10.08 13.68 -1.88
N LEU A 98 10.58 13.09 -0.79
CA LEU A 98 10.44 11.66 -0.52
C LEU A 98 8.96 11.24 -0.42
N ALA A 99 8.17 12.00 0.34
CA ALA A 99 6.74 11.74 0.51
C ALA A 99 5.97 11.85 -0.81
N HIS A 100 6.21 12.91 -1.58
CA HIS A 100 5.55 13.11 -2.87
C HIS A 100 5.94 12.05 -3.91
N LEU A 101 7.22 11.68 -4.00
CA LEU A 101 7.69 10.63 -4.92
C LEU A 101 7.02 9.29 -4.60
N ASN A 102 6.93 8.93 -3.32
CA ASN A 102 6.22 7.71 -2.90
C ASN A 102 4.73 7.75 -3.28
N GLY A 103 4.06 8.88 -3.04
CA GLY A 103 2.64 9.04 -3.40
C GLY A 103 2.40 8.90 -4.90
N LEU A 104 3.22 9.55 -5.73
CA LEU A 104 3.14 9.44 -7.20
C LEU A 104 3.38 8.01 -7.67
N LEU A 105 4.40 7.33 -7.13
CA LEU A 105 4.71 5.95 -7.48
C LEU A 105 3.56 5.01 -7.10
N GLN A 106 2.94 5.20 -5.93
CA GLN A 106 1.80 4.42 -5.48
C GLN A 106 0.61 4.55 -6.44
N VAL A 107 0.28 5.77 -6.87
CA VAL A 107 -0.81 6.02 -7.84
C VAL A 107 -0.50 5.35 -9.18
N LEU A 108 0.70 5.57 -9.73
CA LEU A 108 1.10 4.97 -11.00
C LEU A 108 1.14 3.43 -10.94
N SER A 109 1.55 2.86 -9.80
CA SER A 109 1.55 1.42 -9.55
C SER A 109 0.12 0.85 -9.51
N GLN A 110 -0.81 1.53 -8.83
CA GLN A 110 -2.22 1.11 -8.80
C GLN A 110 -2.86 1.14 -10.19
N LEU A 111 -2.60 2.19 -10.96
CA LEU A 111 -3.13 2.34 -12.32
C LEU A 111 -2.48 1.38 -13.32
N SER A 112 -1.26 0.89 -13.03
CA SER A 112 -0.52 -0.02 -13.91
C SER A 112 -0.65 -1.49 -13.57
N SER A 113 -0.99 -1.85 -12.32
CA SER A 113 -1.06 -3.24 -11.89
C SER A 113 -1.99 -4.04 -12.80
N ALA A 114 -1.50 -5.14 -13.37
CA ALA A 114 -2.38 -6.06 -14.05
C ALA A 114 -3.39 -6.59 -13.02
N SER A 115 -4.67 -6.61 -13.36
CA SER A 115 -5.60 -7.48 -12.67
C SER A 115 -5.15 -8.90 -12.96
N THR A 116 -4.23 -9.45 -12.15
CA THR A 116 -3.98 -10.88 -12.18
C THR A 116 -5.29 -11.53 -11.78
N PRO A 117 -5.98 -12.28 -12.66
CA PRO A 117 -7.10 -13.07 -12.21
C PRO A 117 -6.54 -13.98 -11.13
N ALA A 118 -7.09 -13.91 -9.93
CA ALA A 118 -6.78 -14.88 -8.89
C ALA A 118 -7.12 -16.26 -9.47
N SER A 119 -6.10 -17.03 -9.82
CA SER A 119 -6.22 -18.43 -10.18
C SER A 119 -6.91 -19.13 -9.01
N THR A 120 -8.20 -19.42 -9.14
CA THR A 120 -8.79 -20.59 -8.50
C THR A 120 -8.56 -21.73 -9.49
N PRO A 121 -7.97 -22.85 -9.04
CA PRO A 121 -8.72 -23.78 -8.19
C PRO A 121 -7.86 -24.43 -7.09
N ASN A 122 -8.46 -24.78 -5.96
CA ASN A 122 -8.06 -25.96 -5.20
C ASN A 122 -9.26 -26.46 -4.39
N THR A 123 -9.90 -27.49 -4.96
CA THR A 123 -10.65 -28.53 -4.25
C THR A 123 -9.69 -29.73 -4.21
N PRO A 124 -9.59 -30.44 -3.08
CA PRO A 124 -10.51 -31.55 -2.80
C PRO A 124 -11.26 -31.40 -1.47
#